data_AF-A0A5X8XWA0-F1
#
_entry.id   AF-A0A5X8XWA0-F1
#
_cell.length_a   1.000
_cell.length_b   1.000
_cell.length_c   1.000
_cell.angle_alpha   90.00
_cell.angle_beta   90.00
_cell.angle_gamma   90.00
#
_symmetry.space_group_name_H-M   'P 1'
#
loop_
_entity.id
_entity.type
_entity.pdbx_description
1 polymer ?
#
loop_
_entity_poly.entity_id
_entity_poly.type
_entity_poly.pdbx_seq_one_letter_code
_entity_poly.pdbx_strand_id
1 'polypeptide(L)'
;MKLKNNPTQGRGLLHPEKSHNGNFAEIIPVISGVIGRLETSVVSARSLHATLGVKRDFTTWIKDRIRRYGFIEGVDYVVVENLTSPVLGRSKSRQRVEHDYLISLNMGKETAMIERTEQGRAVRRYFIQCEEDLQRTAPERAAALRRELKARITAANYFKPMCAALDLQRAEQGKTTQPHSYTTEANMLARIVLGGVTARQWAQSNGVTGDPCDHMNALQLEHLSYLEQSNITLIELGQDYHQRKAELMRLSQRWLARHMEASHD
;
A
#
# COMPACT_ATOMS: atom_id res chain seq x y z
N MET A 1 -27.80 -58.94 -38.96
CA MET A 1 -27.24 -59.48 -37.69
C MET A 1 -26.75 -58.31 -36.83
N LYS A 2 -26.90 -58.39 -35.50
CA LYS A 2 -26.45 -57.35 -34.55
C LYS A 2 -25.11 -57.73 -33.89
N LEU A 3 -24.11 -56.86 -33.95
CA LEU A 3 -22.88 -56.74 -33.12
C LEU A 3 -22.32 -55.31 -33.34
N LYS A 4 -21.64 -54.60 -32.42
CA LYS A 4 -21.57 -54.64 -30.94
C LYS A 4 -21.04 -53.25 -30.50
N ASN A 5 -21.56 -52.63 -29.42
CA ASN A 5 -21.01 -51.35 -28.91
C ASN A 5 -19.72 -51.58 -28.10
N ASN A 6 -18.69 -50.72 -28.26
CA ASN A 6 -18.03 -49.94 -27.19
C ASN A 6 -16.85 -49.07 -27.73
N PRO A 7 -16.29 -48.12 -26.94
CA PRO A 7 -15.95 -46.79 -27.44
C PRO A 7 -14.53 -46.63 -28.00
N THR A 8 -14.36 -45.68 -28.91
CA THR A 8 -13.05 -45.20 -29.37
C THR A 8 -12.65 -43.91 -28.67
N GLN A 9 -11.37 -43.85 -28.26
CA GLN A 9 -10.75 -42.72 -27.59
C GLN A 9 -10.71 -41.47 -28.47
N GLY A 10 -10.70 -40.31 -27.81
CA GLY A 10 -10.79 -39.02 -28.47
C GLY A 10 -9.62 -38.61 -29.36
N ARG A 11 -9.88 -37.55 -30.12
CA ARG A 11 -8.88 -36.59 -30.60
C ARG A 11 -9.46 -35.18 -30.48
N GLY A 12 -9.44 -34.64 -29.26
CA GLY A 12 -9.52 -33.20 -29.08
C GLY A 12 -8.25 -32.58 -29.67
N LEU A 13 -8.39 -31.83 -30.76
CA LEU A 13 -7.29 -31.09 -31.36
C LEU A 13 -6.93 -29.93 -30.42
N LEU A 14 -5.88 -30.13 -29.63
CA LEU A 14 -5.24 -29.06 -28.87
C LEU A 14 -4.64 -28.07 -29.88
N HIS A 15 -5.28 -26.93 -30.06
CA HIS A 15 -4.57 -25.75 -30.54
C HIS A 15 -3.52 -25.38 -29.48
N PRO A 16 -2.28 -25.02 -29.88
CA PRO A 16 -1.31 -24.46 -28.97
C PRO A 16 -1.77 -23.05 -28.58
N GLU A 17 -2.52 -22.95 -27.48
CA GLU A 17 -2.78 -21.68 -26.81
C GLU A 17 -1.42 -21.07 -26.47
N LYS A 18 -1.17 -19.89 -27.05
CA LYS A 18 0.10 -19.19 -26.88
C LYS A 18 0.25 -18.81 -25.41
N SER A 19 1.44 -19.05 -24.86
CA SER A 19 1.80 -18.51 -23.55
C SER A 19 1.76 -16.99 -23.63
N HIS A 20 0.65 -16.40 -23.15
CA HIS A 20 0.51 -14.96 -23.00
C HIS A 20 1.27 -14.56 -21.73
N ASN A 21 2.40 -13.89 -21.93
CA ASN A 21 3.26 -13.43 -20.85
C ASN A 21 2.62 -12.20 -20.20
N GLY A 22 1.72 -12.43 -19.23
CA GLY A 22 0.71 -11.45 -18.76
C GLY A 22 1.22 -10.20 -18.05
N ASN A 23 2.11 -9.42 -18.66
CA ASN A 23 2.56 -8.15 -18.12
C ASN A 23 1.44 -7.10 -18.23
N PHE A 24 1.17 -6.36 -17.15
CA PHE A 24 0.21 -5.25 -17.13
C PHE A 24 0.54 -4.18 -18.20
N ALA A 25 1.82 -4.06 -18.60
CA ALA A 25 2.29 -3.20 -19.68
C ALA A 25 1.88 -3.65 -21.10
N GLU A 26 1.43 -4.90 -21.28
CA GLU A 26 0.84 -5.37 -22.56
C GLU A 26 -0.66 -5.01 -22.66
N ILE A 27 -1.31 -4.75 -21.52
CA ILE A 27 -2.74 -4.40 -21.44
C ILE A 27 -2.96 -2.89 -21.57
N ILE A 28 -2.01 -2.09 -21.07
CA ILE A 28 -2.05 -0.62 -21.08
C ILE A 28 -0.67 -0.10 -21.53
N PRO A 29 -0.60 0.85 -22.48
CA PRO A 29 0.69 1.39 -22.93
C PRO A 29 1.43 2.06 -21.77
N VAL A 30 2.53 1.44 -21.37
CA VAL A 30 3.50 1.99 -20.41
C VAL A 30 4.54 2.78 -21.19
N ILE A 31 4.80 4.00 -20.74
CA ILE A 31 5.77 4.93 -21.33
C ILE A 31 6.83 5.23 -20.27
N SER A 32 8.09 5.42 -20.66
CA SER A 32 9.09 6.01 -19.76
C SER A 32 8.77 7.50 -19.56
N GLY A 33 8.60 7.93 -18.31
CA GLY A 33 8.31 9.32 -17.99
C GLY A 33 8.97 9.73 -16.67
N VAL A 34 8.82 11.01 -16.30
CA VAL A 34 9.34 11.54 -15.04
C VAL A 34 8.17 11.88 -14.12
N ILE A 35 8.20 11.34 -12.90
CA ILE A 35 7.32 11.78 -11.81
C ILE A 35 8.21 12.38 -10.72
N GLY A 36 7.97 13.65 -10.40
CA GLY A 36 8.81 14.43 -9.49
C GLY A 36 10.23 14.62 -10.05
N ARG A 37 11.18 13.82 -9.54
CA ARG A 37 12.60 13.81 -9.98
C ARG A 37 13.10 12.43 -10.42
N LEU A 38 12.20 11.44 -10.52
CA LEU A 38 12.55 10.06 -10.83
C LEU A 38 12.03 9.67 -12.21
N GLU A 39 12.91 9.13 -13.05
CA GLU A 39 12.50 8.39 -14.24
C GLU A 39 11.80 7.10 -13.81
N THR A 40 10.59 6.88 -14.31
CA THR A 40 9.73 5.77 -13.92
C THR A 40 8.80 5.36 -15.06
N SER A 41 8.25 4.15 -14.94
CA SER A 41 7.19 3.67 -15.84
C SER A 41 5.88 4.38 -15.53
N VAL A 42 5.43 5.22 -16.46
CA VAL A 42 4.17 5.97 -16.36
C VAL A 42 3.10 5.42 -17.30
N VAL A 43 1.85 5.70 -16.96
CA VAL A 43 0.65 5.32 -17.70
C VAL A 43 -0.23 6.56 -17.88
N SER A 44 -0.86 6.73 -19.05
CA SER A 44 -1.93 7.72 -19.20
C SER A 44 -3.17 7.25 -18.44
N ALA A 45 -3.66 8.09 -17.51
CA ALA A 45 -4.92 7.82 -16.81
C ALA A 45 -6.11 7.74 -17.77
N ARG A 46 -6.09 8.45 -18.91
CA ARG A 46 -7.12 8.34 -19.96
C ARG A 46 -7.07 6.99 -20.68
N SER A 47 -5.87 6.50 -21.01
CA SER A 47 -5.72 5.14 -21.54
C SER A 47 -6.22 4.10 -20.54
N LEU A 48 -5.85 4.22 -19.26
CA LEU A 48 -6.33 3.34 -18.19
C LEU A 48 -7.87 3.38 -18.06
N HIS A 49 -8.47 4.57 -18.03
CA HIS A 49 -9.92 4.78 -17.94
C HIS A 49 -10.69 4.07 -19.07
N ALA A 50 -10.20 4.24 -20.30
CA ALA A 50 -10.76 3.61 -21.49
C ALA A 50 -10.61 2.09 -21.45
N THR A 51 -9.39 1.57 -21.19
CA THR A 51 -9.12 0.13 -21.09
C THR A 51 -9.95 -0.53 -19.99
N LEU A 52 -10.14 0.11 -18.83
CA LEU A 52 -10.95 -0.43 -17.75
C LEU A 52 -12.46 -0.41 -18.04
N GLY A 53 -12.93 0.28 -19.08
CA GLY A 53 -14.35 0.37 -19.43
C GLY A 53 -15.18 1.20 -18.44
N VAL A 54 -14.57 2.21 -17.80
CA VAL A 54 -15.23 3.00 -16.76
C VAL A 54 -16.27 3.95 -17.38
N LYS A 55 -17.54 3.77 -17.00
CA LYS A 55 -18.67 4.55 -17.54
C LYS A 55 -18.76 6.01 -17.04
N ARG A 56 -18.12 6.32 -15.90
CA ARG A 56 -18.10 7.68 -15.35
C ARG A 56 -17.20 8.56 -16.21
N ASP A 57 -17.52 9.85 -16.32
CA ASP A 57 -16.67 10.81 -17.02
C ASP A 57 -15.24 10.83 -16.43
N PHE A 58 -14.24 10.93 -17.32
CA PHE A 58 -12.83 10.83 -16.93
C PHE A 58 -12.44 11.84 -15.84
N THR A 59 -12.85 13.11 -15.98
CA THR A 59 -12.41 14.20 -15.08
C THR A 59 -12.92 14.01 -13.66
N THR A 60 -14.19 13.65 -13.48
CA THR A 60 -14.76 13.39 -12.16
C THR A 60 -14.27 12.06 -11.60
N TRP A 61 -14.03 11.06 -12.46
CA TRP A 61 -13.45 9.78 -12.05
C TRP A 61 -12.04 9.94 -11.47
N ILE A 62 -11.09 10.53 -12.21
CA ILE A 62 -9.68 10.61 -11.78
C ILE A 62 -9.53 11.47 -10.53
N LYS A 63 -10.24 12.61 -10.44
CA LYS A 63 -10.25 13.47 -9.25
C LYS A 63 -10.86 12.79 -8.02
N ASP A 64 -11.90 11.97 -8.20
CA ASP A 64 -12.49 11.20 -7.10
C ASP A 64 -11.57 10.04 -6.66
N ARG A 65 -10.79 9.44 -7.57
CA ARG A 65 -9.77 8.43 -7.23
C ARG A 65 -8.60 9.03 -6.47
N ILE A 66 -7.97 10.08 -6.99
CA ILE A 66 -6.88 10.81 -6.33
C ILE A 66 -7.28 11.18 -4.90
N ARG A 67 -8.44 11.83 -4.72
CA ARG A 67 -8.92 12.26 -3.40
C ARG A 67 -9.26 11.11 -2.45
N ARG A 68 -9.89 10.02 -2.92
CA ARG A 68 -10.34 8.93 -2.03
C ARG A 68 -9.22 8.01 -1.58
N TYR A 69 -8.21 7.82 -2.42
CA TYR A 69 -7.11 6.88 -2.18
C TYR A 69 -5.82 7.57 -1.76
N GLY A 70 -5.79 8.91 -1.72
CA GLY A 70 -4.70 9.68 -1.14
C GLY A 70 -3.48 9.85 -2.05
N PHE A 71 -3.61 9.61 -3.35
CA PHE A 71 -2.51 9.73 -4.31
C PHE A 71 -1.93 11.15 -4.33
N ILE A 72 -0.59 11.24 -4.32
CA ILE A 72 0.17 12.48 -4.12
C ILE A 72 0.76 12.97 -5.45
N GLU A 73 0.57 14.25 -5.75
CA GLU A 73 1.17 14.88 -6.94
C GLU A 73 2.70 14.95 -6.80
N GLY A 74 3.42 14.60 -7.88
CA GLY A 74 4.88 14.48 -7.88
C GLY A 74 5.43 13.19 -7.28
N VAL A 75 4.57 12.28 -6.79
CA VAL A 75 4.93 10.93 -6.32
C VAL A 75 4.16 9.85 -7.10
N ASP A 76 2.83 9.97 -7.12
CA ASP A 76 1.94 9.01 -7.78
C ASP A 76 1.51 9.46 -9.17
N TYR A 77 1.45 10.77 -9.41
CA TYR A 77 1.06 11.32 -10.71
C TYR A 77 1.63 12.72 -10.96
N VAL A 78 1.58 13.13 -12.23
CA VAL A 78 1.72 14.52 -12.68
C VAL A 78 0.60 14.88 -13.64
N VAL A 79 0.13 16.13 -13.60
CA VAL A 79 -0.86 16.65 -14.55
C VAL A 79 -0.16 17.12 -15.83
N VAL A 80 -0.67 16.71 -16.99
CA VAL A 80 -0.14 17.12 -18.31
C VAL A 80 -1.24 17.77 -19.13
N GLU A 81 -0.90 18.88 -19.79
CA GLU A 81 -1.79 19.57 -20.71
C GLU A 81 -1.57 19.09 -22.14
N ASN A 82 -2.58 18.43 -22.71
CA ASN A 82 -2.60 18.04 -24.11
C ASN A 82 -3.47 19.02 -24.91
N LEU A 83 -3.07 19.33 -26.13
CA LEU A 83 -3.88 20.12 -27.06
C LEU A 83 -4.76 19.17 -27.90
N THR A 84 -6.08 19.27 -27.77
CA THR A 84 -6.98 18.51 -28.65
C THR A 84 -6.85 18.97 -30.11
N SER A 85 -6.78 18.02 -31.04
CA SER A 85 -6.85 18.33 -32.46
C SER A 85 -8.25 18.85 -32.83
N PRO A 86 -8.38 19.86 -33.71
CA PRO A 86 -9.68 20.31 -34.19
C PRO A 86 -10.45 19.16 -34.87
N VAL A 87 -11.70 18.95 -34.48
CA VAL A 87 -12.62 18.04 -35.17
C VAL A 87 -12.94 18.58 -36.56
N LEU A 88 -12.33 17.97 -37.58
CA LEU A 88 -12.62 18.20 -38.99
C LEU A 88 -14.14 18.06 -39.26
N GLY A 89 -14.71 19.01 -40.00
CA GLY A 89 -16.14 19.03 -40.33
C GLY A 89 -17.03 19.83 -39.37
N ARG A 90 -16.52 20.36 -38.24
CA ARG A 90 -17.33 21.19 -37.31
C ARG A 90 -16.86 22.65 -37.33
N SER A 91 -17.62 23.55 -37.95
CA SER A 91 -17.28 24.98 -38.14
C SER A 91 -16.95 25.78 -36.85
N LYS A 92 -17.39 25.32 -35.67
CA LYS A 92 -17.04 25.90 -34.35
C LYS A 92 -16.03 25.07 -33.55
N SER A 93 -15.28 24.19 -34.20
CA SER A 93 -14.19 23.43 -33.59
C SER A 93 -13.00 24.34 -33.27
N ARG A 94 -12.76 24.60 -31.99
CA ARG A 94 -11.52 25.22 -31.50
C ARG A 94 -10.67 24.15 -30.80
N GLN A 95 -9.36 24.23 -30.97
CA GLN A 95 -8.41 23.51 -30.14
C GLN A 95 -8.66 23.83 -28.67
N ARG A 96 -8.78 22.80 -27.84
CA ARG A 96 -9.06 22.92 -26.40
C ARG A 96 -7.92 22.29 -25.62
N VAL A 97 -7.49 22.95 -24.55
CA VAL A 97 -6.60 22.34 -23.56
C VAL A 97 -7.36 21.22 -22.86
N GLU A 98 -6.80 20.02 -22.91
CA GLU A 98 -7.33 18.83 -22.27
C GLU A 98 -6.29 18.26 -21.30
N HIS A 99 -6.62 18.26 -20.01
CA HIS A 99 -5.76 17.70 -18.98
C HIS A 99 -5.80 16.16 -19.02
N ASP A 100 -4.63 15.54 -19.02
CA ASP A 100 -4.43 14.14 -18.68
C ASP A 100 -3.60 14.05 -17.39
N TYR A 101 -3.55 12.86 -16.80
CA TYR A 101 -2.77 12.56 -15.62
C TYR A 101 -1.82 11.42 -16.01
N LEU A 102 -0.51 11.69 -16.02
CA LEU A 102 0.48 10.62 -16.12
C LEU A 102 0.66 10.05 -14.72
N ILE A 103 0.23 8.81 -14.54
CA ILE A 103 0.21 8.12 -13.25
C ILE A 103 1.33 7.09 -13.20
N SER A 104 1.85 6.82 -12.01
CA SER A 104 2.83 5.78 -11.77
C SER A 104 2.23 4.41 -12.07
N LEU A 105 3.07 3.44 -12.46
CA LEU A 105 2.63 2.06 -12.69
C LEU A 105 1.94 1.45 -11.45
N ASN A 106 2.32 1.87 -10.22
CA ASN A 106 1.69 1.39 -9.00
C ASN A 106 0.29 2.01 -8.79
N MET A 107 0.16 3.33 -8.92
CA MET A 107 -1.14 4.02 -8.90
C MET A 107 -2.10 3.44 -9.96
N GLY A 108 -1.57 3.11 -11.15
CA GLY A 108 -2.34 2.46 -12.22
C GLY A 108 -2.85 1.06 -11.86
N LYS A 109 -1.99 0.23 -11.27
CA LYS A 109 -2.37 -1.12 -10.77
C LYS A 109 -3.42 -1.03 -9.65
N GLU A 110 -3.21 -0.17 -8.66
CA GLU A 110 -4.15 0.02 -7.56
C GLU A 110 -5.52 0.50 -8.07
N THR A 111 -5.52 1.54 -8.91
CA THR A 111 -6.74 2.06 -9.55
C THR A 111 -7.47 0.97 -10.32
N ALA A 112 -6.75 0.14 -11.10
CA ALA A 112 -7.34 -0.99 -11.81
C ALA A 112 -7.94 -2.05 -10.88
N MET A 113 -7.29 -2.37 -9.76
CA MET A 113 -7.82 -3.34 -8.78
C MET A 113 -9.06 -2.83 -8.05
N ILE A 114 -9.16 -1.51 -7.82
CA ILE A 114 -10.31 -0.85 -7.19
C ILE A 114 -11.55 -0.88 -8.09
N GLU A 115 -11.39 -0.83 -9.42
CA GLU A 115 -12.54 -0.70 -10.32
C GLU A 115 -13.45 -1.93 -10.35
N ARG A 116 -14.76 -1.63 -10.28
CA ARG A 116 -15.84 -2.64 -10.36
C ARG A 116 -16.20 -2.96 -11.81
N THR A 117 -15.20 -3.20 -12.64
CA THR A 117 -15.35 -3.59 -14.05
C THR A 117 -14.84 -5.00 -14.30
N GLU A 118 -15.13 -5.56 -15.47
CA GLU A 118 -14.61 -6.88 -15.86
C GLU A 118 -13.08 -6.88 -15.95
N GLN A 119 -12.50 -5.80 -16.49
CA GLN A 119 -11.05 -5.67 -16.58
C GLN A 119 -10.41 -5.46 -15.19
N GLY A 120 -11.02 -4.69 -14.30
CA GLY A 120 -10.57 -4.61 -12.90
C GLY A 120 -10.69 -5.93 -12.14
N ARG A 121 -11.63 -6.82 -12.52
CA ARG A 121 -11.70 -8.20 -12.04
C ARG A 121 -10.58 -9.08 -12.61
N ALA A 122 -10.28 -8.97 -13.91
CA ALA A 122 -9.19 -9.69 -14.56
C ALA A 122 -7.83 -9.33 -13.93
N VAL A 123 -7.55 -8.04 -13.76
CA VAL A 123 -6.34 -7.52 -13.11
C VAL A 123 -6.18 -8.08 -11.69
N ARG A 124 -7.24 -8.09 -10.88
CA ARG A 124 -7.17 -8.70 -9.53
C ARG A 124 -6.89 -10.19 -9.56
N ARG A 125 -7.50 -10.95 -10.49
CA ARG A 125 -7.23 -12.40 -10.63
C ARG A 125 -5.78 -12.66 -10.99
N TYR A 126 -5.21 -11.88 -11.90
CA TYR A 126 -3.80 -11.95 -12.26
C TYR A 126 -2.88 -11.73 -11.05
N PHE A 127 -3.10 -10.68 -10.26
CA PHE A 127 -2.26 -10.42 -9.07
C PHE A 127 -2.43 -11.46 -7.95
N ILE A 128 -3.63 -12.04 -7.79
CA ILE A 128 -3.83 -13.18 -6.87
C ILE A 128 -3.03 -14.39 -7.36
N GLN A 129 -3.09 -14.73 -8.65
CA GLN A 129 -2.32 -15.82 -9.22
C GLN A 129 -0.80 -15.61 -9.06
N CYS A 130 -0.31 -14.37 -9.24
CA CYS A 130 1.09 -14.04 -8.99
C CYS A 130 1.52 -14.28 -7.52
N GLU A 131 0.63 -14.04 -6.55
CA GLU A 131 0.88 -14.32 -5.13
C GLU A 131 0.93 -15.83 -4.85
N GLU A 132 -0.02 -16.59 -5.41
CA GLU A 132 -0.05 -18.06 -5.33
C GLU A 132 1.19 -18.69 -5.95
N ASP A 133 1.60 -18.23 -7.14
CA ASP A 133 2.76 -18.76 -7.85
C ASP A 133 4.07 -18.34 -7.17
N LEU A 134 4.15 -17.14 -6.57
CA LEU A 134 5.28 -16.76 -5.70
C LEU A 134 5.36 -17.65 -4.47
N GLN A 135 4.23 -17.99 -3.85
CA GLN A 135 4.18 -18.90 -2.70
C GLN A 135 4.60 -20.34 -3.07
N ARG A 136 4.40 -20.77 -4.32
CA ARG A 136 4.86 -22.08 -4.85
C ARG A 136 6.35 -22.07 -5.22
N THR A 137 6.83 -20.98 -5.84
CA THR A 137 8.18 -20.92 -6.44
C THR A 137 9.26 -20.38 -5.50
N ALA A 138 8.91 -19.48 -4.58
CA ALA A 138 9.83 -18.86 -3.62
C ALA A 138 9.15 -18.71 -2.24
N PRO A 139 8.85 -19.82 -1.54
CA PRO A 139 8.06 -19.81 -0.31
C PRO A 139 8.68 -18.94 0.80
N GLU A 140 10.00 -18.89 0.93
CA GLU A 140 10.70 -18.02 1.89
C GLU A 140 10.48 -16.54 1.58
N ARG A 141 10.55 -16.15 0.30
CA ARG A 141 10.31 -14.76 -0.12
C ARG A 141 8.85 -14.37 0.07
N ALA A 142 7.92 -15.27 -0.22
CA ALA A 142 6.49 -15.07 0.06
C ALA A 142 6.24 -14.91 1.57
N ALA A 143 6.84 -15.76 2.41
CA ALA A 143 6.75 -15.66 3.86
C ALA A 143 7.30 -14.33 4.41
N ALA A 144 8.44 -13.86 3.90
CA ALA A 144 9.02 -12.58 4.27
C ALA A 144 8.10 -11.39 3.93
N LEU A 145 7.53 -11.37 2.72
CA LEU A 145 6.57 -10.33 2.31
C LEU A 145 5.27 -10.38 3.11
N ARG A 146 4.75 -11.57 3.41
CA ARG A 146 3.58 -11.77 4.29
C ARG A 146 3.86 -11.33 5.73
N ARG A 147 5.08 -11.53 6.25
CA ARG A 147 5.51 -11.01 7.56
C ARG A 147 5.54 -9.48 7.57
N GLU A 148 6.13 -8.85 6.56
CA GLU A 148 6.17 -7.39 6.43
C GLU A 148 4.76 -6.77 6.35
N LEU A 149 3.87 -7.36 5.53
CA LEU A 149 2.47 -6.95 5.43
C LEU A 149 1.74 -7.10 6.78
N LYS A 150 1.91 -8.25 7.45
CA LYS A 150 1.33 -8.49 8.78
C LYS A 150 1.81 -7.45 9.79
N ALA A 151 3.11 -7.16 9.82
CA ALA A 151 3.70 -6.17 10.73
C ALA A 151 3.12 -4.77 10.50
N ARG A 152 3.00 -4.30 9.25
CA ARG A 152 2.35 -3.02 8.91
C ARG A 152 0.88 -2.96 9.37
N ILE A 153 0.09 -3.98 9.06
CA ILE A 153 -1.33 -4.05 9.47
C ILE A 153 -1.46 -4.05 11.00
N THR A 154 -0.57 -4.77 11.69
CA THR A 154 -0.61 -4.92 13.15
C THR A 154 -0.29 -3.59 13.85
N ALA A 155 0.76 -2.88 13.40
CA ALA A 155 1.09 -1.54 13.93
C ALA A 155 -0.05 -0.54 13.69
N ALA A 156 -0.63 -0.51 12.49
CA ALA A 156 -1.76 0.37 12.17
C ALA A 156 -3.01 0.13 13.03
N ASN A 157 -3.15 -1.06 13.63
CA ASN A 157 -4.30 -1.44 14.44
C ASN A 157 -4.21 -1.00 15.91
N TYR A 158 -3.02 -0.83 16.50
CA TYR A 158 -2.87 -0.54 17.94
C TYR A 158 -2.84 0.96 18.29
N PHE A 159 -2.45 1.83 17.35
CA PHE A 159 -2.44 3.29 17.56
C PHE A 159 -3.80 3.85 18.01
N LYS A 160 -4.91 3.41 17.39
CA LYS A 160 -6.27 3.91 17.72
C LYS A 160 -6.75 3.46 19.12
N PRO A 161 -6.67 2.16 19.50
CA PRO A 161 -6.91 1.73 20.88
C PRO A 161 -6.04 2.45 21.91
N MET A 162 -4.75 2.71 21.62
CA MET A 162 -3.88 3.47 22.51
C MET A 162 -4.36 4.92 22.71
N CYS A 163 -4.82 5.59 21.65
CA CYS A 163 -5.41 6.92 21.76
C CYS A 163 -6.69 6.90 22.62
N ALA A 164 -7.56 5.89 22.44
CA ALA A 164 -8.79 5.74 23.22
C ALA A 164 -8.52 5.45 24.70
N ALA A 165 -7.53 4.62 25.03
CA ALA A 165 -7.10 4.38 26.41
C ALA A 165 -6.57 5.68 27.06
N LEU A 166 -5.79 6.47 26.32
CA LEU A 166 -5.30 7.77 26.79
C LEU A 166 -6.44 8.78 27.02
N ASP A 167 -7.47 8.77 26.18
CA ASP A 167 -8.66 9.59 26.35
C ASP A 167 -9.43 9.24 27.62
N LEU A 168 -9.64 7.95 27.89
CA LEU A 168 -10.28 7.47 29.11
C LEU A 168 -9.48 7.87 30.36
N GLN A 169 -8.18 7.56 30.41
CA GLN A 169 -7.30 7.90 31.54
C GLN A 169 -7.30 9.42 31.83
N ARG A 170 -7.38 10.26 30.79
CA ARG A 170 -7.41 11.71 30.95
C ARG A 170 -8.79 12.22 31.37
N ALA A 171 -9.87 11.65 30.85
CA ALA A 171 -11.24 11.96 31.27
C ALA A 171 -11.48 11.63 32.75
N GLU A 172 -10.97 10.50 33.23
CA GLU A 172 -10.97 10.13 34.66
C GLU A 172 -10.25 11.14 35.54
N GLN A 173 -9.18 11.77 35.03
CA GLN A 173 -8.45 12.87 35.68
C GLN A 173 -9.12 14.24 35.50
N GLY A 174 -10.31 14.32 34.90
CA GLY A 174 -11.01 15.58 34.62
C GLY A 174 -10.35 16.45 33.54
N LYS A 175 -9.49 15.87 32.68
CA LYS A 175 -8.69 16.59 31.68
C LYS A 175 -9.16 16.26 30.26
N THR A 176 -9.37 17.28 29.45
CA THR A 176 -9.55 17.10 27.99
C THR A 176 -8.24 16.63 27.35
N THR A 177 -8.31 15.70 26.39
CA THR A 177 -7.15 15.33 25.55
C THR A 177 -6.92 16.36 24.46
N GLN A 178 -5.66 16.68 24.24
CA GLN A 178 -5.21 17.60 23.20
C GLN A 178 -4.42 16.81 22.14
N PRO A 179 -4.39 17.23 20.87
CA PRO A 179 -3.71 16.49 19.79
C PRO A 179 -2.25 16.15 20.09
N HIS A 180 -1.53 17.05 20.78
CA HIS A 180 -0.13 16.85 21.16
C HIS A 180 0.07 15.67 22.13
N SER A 181 -0.96 15.22 22.86
CA SER A 181 -0.86 14.07 23.76
C SER A 181 -0.59 12.78 22.96
N TYR A 182 -1.36 12.53 21.91
CA TYR A 182 -1.17 11.36 21.04
C TYR A 182 0.21 11.39 20.36
N THR A 183 0.60 12.58 19.86
CA THR A 183 1.93 12.78 19.24
C THR A 183 3.07 12.57 20.24
N THR A 184 2.87 12.86 21.53
CA THR A 184 3.88 12.65 22.58
C THR A 184 4.06 11.15 22.90
N GLU A 185 2.96 10.40 22.99
CA GLU A 185 2.99 8.94 23.15
C GLU A 185 3.62 8.26 21.93
N ALA A 186 3.15 8.57 20.71
CA ALA A 186 3.69 8.00 19.47
C ALA A 186 5.20 8.27 19.31
N ASN A 187 5.65 9.50 19.56
CA ASN A 187 7.07 9.84 19.52
C ASN A 187 7.89 9.12 20.59
N MET A 188 7.31 8.85 21.77
CA MET A 188 7.99 8.05 22.80
C MET A 188 8.24 6.62 22.31
N LEU A 189 7.21 5.97 21.77
CA LEU A 189 7.30 4.59 21.28
C LEU A 189 8.24 4.48 20.07
N ALA A 190 8.05 5.32 19.07
CA ALA A 190 8.94 5.38 17.89
C ALA A 190 10.40 5.62 18.31
N ARG A 191 10.65 6.52 19.27
CA ARG A 191 12.01 6.77 19.76
C ARG A 191 12.62 5.58 20.48
N ILE A 192 11.84 4.77 21.21
CA ILE A 192 12.32 3.52 21.81
C ILE A 192 12.67 2.49 20.71
N VAL A 193 11.76 2.28 19.75
CA VAL A 193 11.95 1.34 18.61
C VAL A 193 13.17 1.71 17.76
N LEU A 194 13.41 3.00 17.53
CA LEU A 194 14.52 3.51 16.72
C LEU A 194 15.85 3.64 17.49
N GLY A 195 15.95 3.16 18.74
CA GLY A 195 17.21 3.18 19.49
C GLY A 195 17.60 4.56 20.05
N GLY A 196 16.62 5.41 20.37
CA GLY A 196 16.82 6.69 21.06
C GLY A 196 16.95 7.92 20.14
N VAL A 197 17.08 7.73 18.83
CA VAL A 197 17.10 8.84 17.86
C VAL A 197 15.71 9.41 17.61
N THR A 198 15.64 10.68 17.20
CA THR A 198 14.36 11.29 16.78
C THR A 198 13.97 10.87 15.37
N ALA A 199 12.67 10.94 15.07
CA ALA A 199 12.10 10.71 13.74
C ALA A 199 12.89 11.40 12.61
N ARG A 200 13.18 12.71 12.78
CA ARG A 200 13.94 13.51 11.80
C ARG A 200 15.38 13.01 11.63
N GLN A 201 16.07 12.68 12.72
CA GLN A 201 17.46 12.16 12.66
C GLN A 201 17.51 10.80 11.97
N TRP A 202 16.55 9.92 12.27
CA TRP A 202 16.45 8.62 11.63
C TRP A 202 16.19 8.75 10.13
N ALA A 203 15.22 9.59 9.74
CA ALA A 203 14.90 9.84 8.33
C ALA A 203 16.12 10.37 7.55
N GLN A 204 16.84 11.35 8.12
CA GLN A 204 18.09 11.88 7.53
C GLN A 204 19.18 10.81 7.40
N SER A 205 19.33 9.93 8.39
CA SER A 205 20.37 8.88 8.40
C SER A 205 20.08 7.75 7.41
N ASN A 206 18.80 7.50 7.09
CA ASN A 206 18.37 6.45 6.16
C ASN A 206 18.02 7.00 4.75
N GLY A 207 18.21 8.31 4.51
CA GLY A 207 17.95 8.94 3.21
C GLY A 207 16.48 8.98 2.78
N VAL A 208 15.54 8.77 3.71
CA VAL A 208 14.10 8.68 3.43
C VAL A 208 13.35 9.96 3.78
N THR A 209 12.28 10.24 3.03
CA THR A 209 11.45 11.44 3.16
C THR A 209 10.01 11.02 3.50
N GLY A 210 9.50 11.45 4.65
CA GLY A 210 8.16 11.09 5.13
C GLY A 210 8.15 10.77 6.62
N ASP A 211 7.13 10.06 7.09
CA ASP A 211 7.09 9.53 8.44
C ASP A 211 8.06 8.32 8.54
N PRO A 212 8.91 8.22 9.58
CA PRO A 212 9.69 7.01 9.83
C PRO A 212 8.86 5.73 9.89
N CYS A 213 7.62 5.78 10.41
CA CYS A 213 6.75 4.61 10.52
C CYS A 213 6.46 3.96 9.15
N ASP A 214 6.32 4.76 8.09
CA ASP A 214 6.11 4.26 6.71
C ASP A 214 7.32 3.46 6.19
N HIS A 215 8.51 3.75 6.74
CA HIS A 215 9.81 3.24 6.30
C HIS A 215 10.42 2.21 7.26
N MET A 216 9.73 1.88 8.36
CA MET A 216 10.18 0.85 9.31
C MET A 216 10.16 -0.55 8.66
N ASN A 217 11.16 -1.36 8.98
CA ASN A 217 11.20 -2.77 8.58
C ASN A 217 10.24 -3.63 9.43
N ALA A 218 10.03 -4.88 9.02
CA ALA A 218 9.11 -5.81 9.70
C ALA A 218 9.42 -5.98 11.21
N LEU A 219 10.69 -6.08 11.60
CA LEU A 219 11.11 -6.23 13.00
C LEU A 219 10.81 -4.97 13.82
N GLN A 220 11.05 -3.78 13.25
CA GLN A 220 10.73 -2.50 13.88
C GLN A 220 9.22 -2.31 14.06
N LEU A 221 8.41 -2.72 13.08
CA LEU A 221 6.95 -2.65 13.15
C LEU A 221 6.36 -3.67 14.15
N GLU A 222 6.92 -4.87 14.23
CA GLU A 222 6.57 -5.88 15.26
C GLU A 222 6.92 -5.37 16.67
N HIS A 223 8.09 -4.74 16.83
CA HIS A 223 8.51 -4.12 18.08
C HIS A 223 7.61 -2.94 18.48
N LEU A 224 7.26 -2.07 17.52
CA LEU A 224 6.33 -0.96 17.73
C LEU A 224 4.96 -1.47 18.19
N SER A 225 4.40 -2.45 17.48
CA SER A 225 3.11 -3.09 17.83
C SER A 225 3.11 -3.64 19.25
N TYR A 226 4.20 -4.33 19.64
CA TYR A 226 4.36 -4.86 21.00
C TYR A 226 4.40 -3.76 22.08
N LEU A 227 5.08 -2.65 21.81
CA LEU A 227 5.15 -1.53 22.74
C LEU A 227 3.84 -0.72 22.79
N GLU A 228 3.12 -0.55 21.67
CA GLU A 228 1.79 0.06 21.66
C GLU A 228 0.79 -0.76 22.47
N GLN A 229 0.76 -2.09 22.25
CA GLN A 229 -0.06 -3.01 23.04
C GLN A 229 0.29 -2.95 24.54
N SER A 230 1.58 -2.92 24.86
CA SER A 230 2.03 -2.78 26.26
C SER A 230 1.62 -1.44 26.85
N ASN A 231 1.74 -0.34 26.10
CA ASN A 231 1.39 1.01 26.57
C ASN A 231 -0.10 1.12 26.88
N ILE A 232 -0.99 0.50 26.08
CA ILE A 232 -2.44 0.40 26.37
C ILE A 232 -2.66 -0.15 27.79
N THR A 233 -2.09 -1.31 28.10
CA THR A 233 -2.25 -1.93 29.43
C THR A 233 -1.65 -1.08 30.54
N LEU A 234 -0.50 -0.42 30.31
CA LEU A 234 0.09 0.48 31.33
C LEU A 234 -0.74 1.76 31.55
N ILE A 235 -1.44 2.26 30.52
CA ILE A 235 -2.43 3.35 30.62
C ILE A 235 -3.64 2.89 31.45
N GLU A 236 -4.19 1.71 31.15
CA GLU A 236 -5.33 1.10 31.86
C GLU A 236 -5.01 0.81 33.34
N LEU A 237 -3.76 0.47 33.66
CA LEU A 237 -3.26 0.33 35.04
C LEU A 237 -3.02 1.67 35.76
N GLY A 238 -3.38 2.81 35.14
CA GLY A 238 -3.30 4.13 35.76
C GLY A 238 -1.89 4.72 35.86
N GLN A 239 -0.87 4.10 35.24
CA GLN A 239 0.51 4.58 35.35
C GLN A 239 0.71 5.96 34.69
N ASP A 240 1.60 6.76 35.26
CA ASP A 240 2.00 8.05 34.68
C ASP A 240 3.01 7.88 33.53
N TYR A 241 3.18 8.94 32.72
CA TYR A 241 4.04 8.95 31.54
C TYR A 241 5.49 8.50 31.82
N HIS A 242 6.09 8.90 32.94
CA HIS A 242 7.47 8.55 33.27
C HIS A 242 7.60 7.08 33.70
N GLN A 243 6.62 6.58 34.47
CA GLN A 243 6.52 5.15 34.81
C GLN A 243 6.37 4.29 33.55
N ARG A 244 5.41 4.64 32.67
CA ARG A 244 5.19 3.93 31.40
C ARG A 244 6.46 3.92 30.55
N LYS A 245 7.11 5.07 30.37
CA LYS A 245 8.35 5.18 29.60
C LYS A 245 9.45 4.27 30.15
N ALA A 246 9.64 4.22 31.47
CA ALA A 246 10.65 3.37 32.09
C ALA A 246 10.37 1.88 31.84
N GLU A 247 9.12 1.44 32.04
CA GLU A 247 8.75 0.05 31.82
C GLU A 247 8.79 -0.34 30.33
N LEU A 248 8.37 0.53 29.42
CA LEU A 248 8.44 0.28 27.97
C LEU A 248 9.89 0.15 27.48
N MET A 249 10.83 0.93 28.01
CA MET A 249 12.26 0.72 27.74
C MET A 249 12.76 -0.64 28.24
N ARG A 250 12.32 -1.08 29.42
CA ARG A 250 12.67 -2.40 29.98
C ARG A 250 12.07 -3.55 29.17
N LEU A 251 10.81 -3.43 28.76
CA LEU A 251 10.13 -4.40 27.90
C LEU A 251 10.78 -4.46 26.51
N SER A 252 11.14 -3.30 25.94
CA SER A 252 11.88 -3.18 24.69
C SER A 252 13.20 -3.95 24.71
N GLN A 253 14.04 -3.73 25.73
CA GLN A 253 15.31 -4.45 25.89
C GLN A 253 15.11 -5.97 25.96
N ARG A 254 14.12 -6.44 26.73
CA ARG A 254 13.77 -7.87 26.85
C ARG A 254 13.22 -8.46 25.55
N TRP A 255 12.48 -7.66 24.78
CA TRP A 255 11.95 -8.06 23.47
C TRP A 255 13.08 -8.21 22.45
N LEU A 256 14.00 -7.24 22.39
CA LEU A 256 15.15 -7.25 21.49
C LEU A 256 16.08 -8.44 21.77
N ALA A 257 16.41 -8.70 23.04
CA ALA A 257 17.27 -9.82 23.43
C ALA A 257 16.76 -11.16 22.85
N ARG A 258 15.47 -11.47 23.05
CA ARG A 258 14.82 -12.70 22.56
C ARG A 258 14.86 -12.85 21.03
N HIS A 259 14.76 -11.74 20.29
CA HIS A 259 14.77 -11.77 18.82
C HIS A 259 16.19 -11.75 18.24
N MET A 260 17.18 -11.27 18.99
CA MET A 260 18.60 -11.40 18.65
C MET A 260 19.11 -12.83 18.89
N GLU A 261 18.74 -13.44 20.03
CA GLU A 261 19.02 -14.86 20.32
C GLU A 261 18.47 -15.77 19.22
N ALA A 262 17.19 -15.62 18.86
CA ALA A 262 16.54 -16.39 17.79
C ALA A 262 17.00 -16.06 16.35
N SER A 263 18.03 -15.21 16.19
CA SER A 263 18.68 -14.93 14.90
C SER A 263 20.07 -15.57 14.76
N HIS A 264 20.52 -16.31 15.78
CA HIS A 264 21.85 -16.94 15.85
C HIS A 264 21.81 -18.47 15.94
N ASP A 265 20.61 -19.07 15.98
CA ASP A 265 20.33 -20.51 15.87
C ASP A 265 19.77 -20.86 14.47
#